data_AF-A0AA88KFF1-F1
#
_entry.id   AF-A0AA88KFF1-F1
#
_cell.length_a   1.000
_cell.length_b   1.000
_cell.length_c   1.000
_cell.angle_alpha   90.00
_cell.angle_beta   90.00
_cell.angle_gamma   90.00
#
_symmetry.space_group_name_H-M   'P 1'
#
loop_
_entity.id
_entity.type
_entity.pdbx_description
1 polymer ?
#
loop_
_entity_poly.entity_id
_entity_poly.type
_entity_poly.pdbx_seq_one_letter_code
_entity_poly.pdbx_strand_id
1 'polypeptide(L)'
;MPSYIDIDTGEESGWRSKLRAITPRRLTLTRIVYAFFLVVGFLVALFLREGLFGFFDNVPFGQDVKNWFLSSVLSRVEGKYAVYRICFGCFCYYLMFAFLASRLFCVGDRIRLYIQNKWFIVKFPLFALFMIIPFFIPDAFFYGFAWFSLVMACIFIVVQLIILIDFSFSSAEWFRSKGDDSSYGFWDYLMIVIAIVFYILAVAFIVVEFVFFGAGADCHLNRFFISFTVVAAVISTIVAMVLKRGIYPTGLIFLYTAFLCWSALTSDPSKACNSLGDFSEQGGTNSSTASSIITIIISVLISVFAIVRSAISTGLSFSSFFTMSKHSDDDHKSTNDDDDDQDENDQDDDAKRAECSELFYAHVVFMFSSCYMSCVLANWDILSMQDEQWYVDHSLAAMWVKIATQWVCMAIFGWALIAPKVLKRYRDFDY
;
A
#
# COMPACT_ATOMS: atom_id res chain seq x y z
N MET A 1 -12.27 51.86 -22.32
CA MET A 1 -10.81 51.79 -22.60
C MET A 1 -10.30 53.18 -22.92
N PRO A 2 -9.05 53.53 -22.58
CA PRO A 2 -8.21 53.15 -21.42
C PRO A 2 -7.58 54.41 -20.76
N SER A 3 -6.97 54.37 -19.56
CA SER A 3 -5.54 54.06 -19.29
C SER A 3 -5.33 53.74 -17.79
N TYR A 4 -4.84 52.57 -17.39
CA TYR A 4 -3.43 52.17 -17.22
C TYR A 4 -2.60 53.09 -16.32
N ILE A 5 -2.34 52.64 -15.07
CA ILE A 5 -1.12 52.91 -14.33
C ILE A 5 -0.70 51.58 -13.69
N ASP A 6 0.34 51.00 -14.28
CA ASP A 6 1.19 49.92 -13.77
C ASP A 6 2.19 50.55 -12.79
N ILE A 7 2.28 50.07 -11.54
CA ILE A 7 3.46 50.31 -10.68
C ILE A 7 3.75 49.06 -9.84
N ASP A 8 4.83 48.41 -10.26
CA ASP A 8 5.78 47.52 -9.59
C ASP A 8 5.28 46.34 -8.75
N THR A 9 5.28 45.20 -9.44
CA THR A 9 5.75 43.92 -8.95
C THR A 9 7.08 44.06 -8.19
N GLY A 10 7.03 43.99 -6.87
CA GLY A 10 8.16 43.50 -6.10
C GLY A 10 8.38 42.04 -6.49
N GLU A 11 9.35 41.79 -7.37
CA GLU A 11 9.87 40.47 -7.69
C GLU A 11 10.26 39.74 -6.39
N GLU A 12 9.35 38.94 -5.83
CA GLU A 12 9.75 37.79 -5.03
C GLU A 12 10.65 36.95 -5.94
N SER A 13 11.96 37.12 -5.72
CA SER A 13 13.03 36.55 -6.51
C SER A 13 12.70 35.14 -7.02
N GLY A 14 12.60 34.99 -8.34
CA GLY A 14 12.12 33.77 -9.01
C GLY A 14 12.96 32.52 -8.75
N TRP A 15 14.01 32.59 -7.94
CA TRP A 15 14.74 31.44 -7.42
C TRP A 15 14.16 30.89 -6.11
N ARG A 16 13.54 31.70 -5.24
CA ARG A 16 12.92 31.23 -3.98
C ARG A 16 11.61 30.47 -4.23
N SER A 17 10.80 30.94 -5.17
CA SER A 17 9.62 30.21 -5.66
C SER A 17 10.01 28.93 -6.41
N LYS A 18 11.09 28.98 -7.21
CA LYS A 18 11.67 27.77 -7.82
C LYS A 18 12.23 26.80 -6.77
N LEU A 19 12.90 27.27 -5.72
CA LEU A 19 13.41 26.41 -4.64
C LEU A 19 12.25 25.76 -3.88
N ARG A 20 11.23 26.52 -3.46
CA ARG A 20 9.99 25.99 -2.85
C ARG A 20 9.26 24.99 -3.75
N ALA A 21 9.37 25.11 -5.08
CA ALA A 21 8.85 24.13 -6.05
C ALA A 21 9.81 22.93 -6.30
N ILE A 22 11.11 23.07 -6.02
CA ILE A 22 12.16 22.05 -6.20
C ILE A 22 12.27 21.15 -4.95
N THR A 23 12.10 21.67 -3.74
CA THR A 23 12.16 20.91 -2.48
C THR A 23 11.14 19.76 -2.40
N PRO A 24 9.84 19.93 -2.72
CA PRO A 24 8.87 18.82 -2.72
C PRO A 24 9.17 17.77 -3.79
N ARG A 25 9.82 18.15 -4.90
CA ARG A 25 10.23 17.21 -5.96
C ARG A 25 11.39 16.32 -5.52
N ARG A 26 12.36 16.85 -4.77
CA ARG A 26 13.52 16.08 -4.28
C ARG A 26 13.12 15.03 -3.24
N LEU A 27 12.31 15.41 -2.26
CA LEU A 27 11.81 14.48 -1.25
C LEU A 27 10.97 13.36 -1.88
N THR A 28 10.10 13.71 -2.83
CA THR A 28 9.29 12.73 -3.58
C THR A 28 10.17 11.79 -4.38
N LEU A 29 11.21 12.29 -5.04
CA LEU A 29 12.18 11.44 -5.75
C LEU A 29 12.87 10.45 -4.80
N THR A 30 13.33 10.91 -3.62
CA THR A 30 13.95 10.04 -2.61
C THR A 30 13.01 8.91 -2.20
N ARG A 31 11.74 9.22 -1.91
CA ARG A 31 10.73 8.22 -1.54
C ARG A 31 10.45 7.23 -2.67
N ILE A 32 10.41 7.69 -3.92
CA ILE A 32 10.27 6.82 -5.10
C ILE A 32 11.46 5.88 -5.24
N VAL A 33 12.69 6.35 -5.02
CA VAL A 33 13.89 5.48 -5.07
C VAL A 33 13.83 4.39 -3.98
N TYR A 34 13.37 4.74 -2.77
CA TYR A 34 13.13 3.75 -1.72
C TYR A 34 12.03 2.76 -2.09
N ALA A 35 10.89 3.22 -2.60
CA ALA A 35 9.84 2.34 -3.11
C ALA A 35 10.36 1.38 -4.20
N PHE A 36 11.22 1.88 -5.10
CA PHE A 36 11.87 1.06 -6.12
C PHE A 36 12.75 -0.04 -5.50
N PHE A 37 13.54 0.26 -4.46
CA PHE A 37 14.34 -0.76 -3.76
C PHE A 37 13.46 -1.86 -3.17
N LEU A 38 12.34 -1.48 -2.54
CA LEU A 38 11.40 -2.44 -1.97
C LEU A 38 10.80 -3.35 -3.05
N VAL A 39 10.36 -2.78 -4.17
CA VAL A 39 9.81 -3.55 -5.31
C VAL A 39 10.86 -4.49 -5.90
N VAL A 40 12.11 -4.04 -6.07
CA VAL A 40 13.22 -4.92 -6.49
C VAL A 40 13.40 -6.07 -5.50
N GLY A 41 13.32 -5.79 -4.20
CA GLY A 41 13.37 -6.83 -3.18
C GLY A 41 12.26 -7.87 -3.30
N PHE A 42 11.04 -7.46 -3.62
CA PHE A 42 9.91 -8.37 -3.86
C PHE A 42 10.08 -9.19 -5.12
N LEU A 43 10.65 -8.60 -6.20
CA LEU A 43 10.98 -9.34 -7.40
C LEU A 43 12.07 -10.40 -7.12
N VAL A 44 13.07 -10.08 -6.30
CA VAL A 44 14.07 -11.07 -5.87
C VAL A 44 13.43 -12.18 -5.03
N ALA A 45 12.51 -11.85 -4.10
CA ALA A 45 11.78 -12.86 -3.33
C ALA A 45 10.95 -13.79 -4.23
N LEU A 46 10.21 -13.22 -5.19
CA LEU A 46 9.44 -13.97 -6.19
C LEU A 46 10.33 -14.87 -7.05
N PHE A 47 11.45 -14.33 -7.51
CA PHE A 47 12.43 -15.05 -8.31
C PHE A 47 13.04 -16.24 -7.55
N LEU A 48 13.34 -16.06 -6.26
CA LEU A 48 13.84 -17.14 -5.40
C LEU A 48 12.75 -18.17 -5.05
N ARG A 49 11.48 -17.74 -4.94
CA ARG A 49 10.35 -18.63 -4.68
C ARG A 49 10.07 -19.58 -5.85
N GLU A 50 9.91 -19.03 -7.05
CA GLU A 50 9.47 -19.79 -8.24
C GLU A 50 10.60 -20.57 -8.91
N GLY A 51 11.84 -20.39 -8.45
CA GLY A 51 12.94 -21.29 -8.78
C GLY A 51 13.42 -21.14 -10.21
N LEU A 52 14.59 -20.54 -10.34
CA LEU A 52 15.31 -20.33 -11.58
C LEU A 52 15.92 -21.59 -12.21
N PHE A 53 15.23 -22.73 -12.12
CA PHE A 53 15.82 -23.99 -12.55
C PHE A 53 16.13 -24.01 -14.05
N GLY A 54 15.34 -23.32 -14.89
CA GLY A 54 15.55 -23.26 -16.34
C GLY A 54 16.44 -22.10 -16.88
N PHE A 55 16.66 -21.02 -16.12
CA PHE A 55 17.53 -19.92 -16.61
C PHE A 55 19.00 -20.30 -16.53
N PHE A 56 19.45 -20.86 -15.41
CA PHE A 56 20.84 -21.30 -15.22
C PHE A 56 21.21 -22.48 -16.13
N ASP A 57 20.23 -23.22 -16.65
CA ASP A 57 20.47 -24.28 -17.63
C ASP A 57 20.87 -23.72 -19.01
N ASN A 58 20.57 -22.45 -19.29
CA ASN A 58 20.84 -21.79 -20.58
C ASN A 58 22.04 -20.82 -20.55
N VAL A 59 22.73 -20.68 -19.41
CA VAL A 59 23.88 -19.78 -19.25
C VAL A 59 25.17 -20.60 -19.15
N PRO A 60 26.22 -20.30 -19.94
CA PRO A 60 27.53 -20.94 -19.76
C PRO A 60 28.05 -20.64 -18.34
N PHE A 61 28.56 -21.67 -17.63
CA PHE A 61 28.88 -21.69 -16.19
C PHE A 61 27.67 -21.70 -15.23
N GLY A 62 26.44 -21.72 -15.73
CA GLY A 62 25.23 -21.71 -14.91
C GLY A 62 25.07 -22.96 -14.05
N GLN A 63 25.54 -24.13 -14.50
CA GLN A 63 25.47 -25.38 -13.71
C GLN A 63 26.42 -25.39 -12.50
N ASP A 64 27.63 -24.83 -12.61
CA ASP A 64 28.56 -24.75 -11.47
C ASP A 64 28.10 -23.74 -10.43
N VAL A 65 27.57 -22.58 -10.89
CA VAL A 65 26.95 -21.59 -10.01
C VAL A 65 25.68 -22.14 -9.36
N LYS A 66 24.84 -22.85 -10.13
CA LYS A 66 23.65 -23.56 -9.63
C LYS A 66 24.05 -24.59 -8.57
N ASN A 67 25.06 -25.42 -8.81
CA ASN A 67 25.50 -26.43 -7.84
C ASN A 67 26.14 -25.82 -6.58
N TRP A 68 26.92 -24.75 -6.71
CA TRP A 68 27.47 -24.01 -5.57
C TRP A 68 26.36 -23.32 -4.76
N PHE A 69 25.41 -22.67 -5.43
CA PHE A 69 24.27 -21.99 -4.80
C PHE A 69 23.27 -22.99 -4.17
N LEU A 70 23.00 -24.11 -4.84
CA LEU A 70 22.20 -25.21 -4.33
C LEU A 70 22.85 -25.87 -3.12
N SER A 71 24.14 -26.19 -3.17
CA SER A 71 24.81 -26.83 -2.02
C SER A 71 24.98 -25.89 -0.81
N SER A 72 25.28 -24.61 -1.06
CA SER A 72 25.61 -23.63 -0.01
C SER A 72 24.41 -22.83 0.53
N VAL A 73 23.36 -22.64 -0.28
CA VAL A 73 22.23 -21.74 0.04
C VAL A 73 20.87 -22.43 -0.03
N LEU A 74 20.65 -23.38 -0.96
CA LEU A 74 19.31 -23.92 -1.27
C LEU A 74 19.03 -25.37 -0.82
N SER A 75 20.05 -26.16 -0.49
CA SER A 75 19.91 -27.56 -0.03
C SER A 75 19.16 -27.69 1.30
N ARG A 76 18.89 -26.56 1.96
CA ARG A 76 18.20 -26.43 3.24
C ARG A 76 16.97 -25.51 3.20
N VAL A 77 16.55 -25.00 2.04
CA VAL A 77 15.59 -23.88 1.99
C VAL A 77 14.47 -24.19 1.01
N GLU A 78 13.30 -24.56 1.53
CA GLU A 78 12.06 -24.53 0.75
C GLU A 78 11.83 -23.10 0.26
N GLY A 79 11.36 -22.91 -0.98
CA GLY A 79 11.24 -21.58 -1.61
C GLY A 79 10.50 -20.52 -0.77
N LYS A 80 9.63 -20.95 0.15
CA LYS A 80 8.93 -20.09 1.12
C LYS A 80 9.86 -19.48 2.18
N TYR A 81 10.83 -20.23 2.71
CA TYR A 81 11.81 -19.69 3.67
C TYR A 81 12.68 -18.60 3.03
N ALA A 82 13.01 -18.73 1.74
CA ALA A 82 13.77 -17.71 1.00
C ALA A 82 12.99 -16.38 0.91
N VAL A 83 11.67 -16.43 0.71
CA VAL A 83 10.79 -15.26 0.72
C VAL A 83 10.86 -14.55 2.08
N TYR A 84 10.67 -15.28 3.18
CA TYR A 84 10.70 -14.71 4.52
C TYR A 84 12.06 -14.07 4.85
N ARG A 85 13.17 -14.68 4.42
CA ARG A 85 14.54 -14.13 4.59
C ARG A 85 14.72 -12.81 3.86
N ILE A 86 14.34 -12.75 2.59
CA ILE A 86 14.44 -11.53 1.77
C ILE A 86 13.55 -10.42 2.35
N CYS A 87 12.29 -10.73 2.65
CA CYS A 87 11.35 -9.76 3.23
C CYS A 87 11.78 -9.29 4.63
N PHE A 88 12.41 -10.14 5.43
CA PHE A 88 13.02 -9.75 6.71
C PHE A 88 14.19 -8.77 6.52
N GLY A 89 15.00 -8.98 5.48
CA GLY A 89 16.05 -8.05 5.07
C GLY A 89 15.49 -6.66 4.74
N CYS A 90 14.46 -6.61 3.89
CA CYS A 90 13.72 -5.37 3.60
C CYS A 90 13.17 -4.74 4.88
N PHE A 91 12.49 -5.51 5.72
CA PHE A 91 11.93 -5.04 6.99
C PHE A 91 13.00 -4.36 7.86
N CYS A 92 14.15 -5.02 8.07
CA CYS A 92 15.25 -4.46 8.86
C CYS A 92 15.83 -3.19 8.24
N TYR A 93 15.99 -3.15 6.91
CA TYR A 93 16.49 -1.98 6.20
C TYR A 93 15.58 -0.75 6.39
N TYR A 94 14.26 -0.93 6.19
CA TYR A 94 13.30 0.16 6.37
C TYR A 94 13.10 0.53 7.83
N LEU A 95 13.17 -0.42 8.75
CA LEU A 95 13.16 -0.14 10.19
C LEU A 95 14.36 0.73 10.60
N MET A 96 15.57 0.42 10.11
CA MET A 96 16.76 1.23 10.36
C MET A 96 16.59 2.66 9.83
N PHE A 97 16.09 2.83 8.60
CA PHE A 97 15.87 4.17 8.04
C PHE A 97 14.69 4.92 8.68
N ALA A 98 13.66 4.22 9.15
CA ALA A 98 12.62 4.81 9.98
C ALA A 98 13.22 5.34 11.29
N PHE A 99 14.06 4.54 11.96
CA PHE A 99 14.72 4.98 13.18
C PHE A 99 15.62 6.21 12.93
N LEU A 100 16.41 6.22 11.85
CA LEU A 100 17.23 7.37 11.44
C LEU A 100 16.43 8.63 11.07
N ALA A 101 15.19 8.48 10.55
CA ALA A 101 14.29 9.58 10.26
C ALA A 101 13.53 10.07 11.52
N SER A 102 13.50 9.27 12.58
CA SER A 102 12.78 9.59 13.81
C SER A 102 13.48 10.69 14.63
N ARG A 103 12.68 11.38 15.45
CA ARG A 103 13.17 12.40 16.40
C ARG A 103 13.87 11.82 17.63
N LEU A 104 13.80 10.50 17.80
CA LEU A 104 14.44 9.82 18.92
C LEU A 104 15.97 9.89 18.81
N PHE A 105 16.51 10.20 17.62
CA PHE A 105 17.93 10.49 17.45
C PHE A 105 18.27 11.94 17.82
N CYS A 106 19.30 12.09 18.65
CA CYS A 106 19.98 13.36 18.97
C CYS A 106 20.83 13.88 17.78
N VAL A 107 20.31 13.79 16.56
CA VAL A 107 20.97 14.27 15.33
C VAL A 107 20.11 15.39 14.75
N GLY A 108 20.72 16.51 14.35
CA GLY A 108 20.00 17.63 13.76
C GLY A 108 19.31 17.26 12.44
N ASP A 109 18.17 17.90 12.16
CA ASP A 109 17.34 17.61 10.97
C ASP A 109 18.11 17.71 9.65
N ARG A 110 19.03 18.67 9.53
CA ARG A 110 19.89 18.83 8.35
C ARG A 110 20.70 17.56 8.06
N ILE A 111 21.28 16.93 9.08
CA ILE A 111 22.11 15.73 8.93
C ILE A 111 21.23 14.52 8.59
N ARG A 112 20.06 14.39 9.25
CA ARG A 112 19.07 13.34 8.94
C ARG A 112 18.66 13.38 7.47
N LEU A 113 18.26 14.55 6.99
CA LEU A 113 17.86 14.75 5.59
C LEU A 113 19.02 14.56 4.62
N TYR A 114 20.24 14.96 4.99
CA TYR A 114 21.42 14.75 4.16
C TYR A 114 21.69 13.25 3.91
N ILE A 115 21.62 12.44 4.96
CA ILE A 115 21.77 10.99 4.88
C ILE A 115 20.63 10.40 4.03
N GLN A 116 19.38 10.81 4.29
CA GLN A 116 18.19 10.30 3.59
C GLN A 116 18.15 10.69 2.10
N ASN A 117 18.66 11.86 1.72
CA ASN A 117 18.54 12.36 0.35
C ASN A 117 19.78 12.15 -0.53
N LYS A 118 21.00 11.99 0.03
CA LYS A 118 22.24 12.00 -0.79
C LYS A 118 23.02 10.71 -0.85
N TRP A 119 23.03 9.89 0.20
CA TRP A 119 23.98 8.76 0.33
C TRP A 119 23.60 7.49 -0.46
N PHE A 120 23.02 7.62 -1.65
CA PHE A 120 22.53 6.47 -2.42
C PHE A 120 23.62 5.47 -2.80
N ILE A 121 24.84 5.95 -3.14
CA ILE A 121 25.99 5.09 -3.46
C ILE A 121 26.29 4.11 -2.31
N VAL A 122 26.12 4.52 -1.05
CA VAL A 122 26.31 3.65 0.12
C VAL A 122 25.06 2.81 0.40
N LYS A 123 23.87 3.36 0.16
CA LYS A 123 22.60 2.67 0.42
C LYS A 123 22.35 1.47 -0.48
N PHE A 124 22.78 1.51 -1.74
CA PHE A 124 22.65 0.38 -2.67
C PHE A 124 23.36 -0.89 -2.15
N PRO A 125 24.68 -0.87 -1.88
CA PRO A 125 25.37 -2.05 -1.34
C PRO A 125 24.88 -2.40 0.07
N LEU A 126 24.48 -1.41 0.88
CA LEU A 126 23.87 -1.66 2.18
C LEU A 126 22.55 -2.44 2.05
N PHE A 127 21.68 -2.08 1.08
CA PHE A 127 20.45 -2.80 0.81
C PHE A 127 20.73 -4.25 0.40
N ALA A 128 21.69 -4.47 -0.51
CA ALA A 128 22.12 -5.81 -0.89
C ALA A 128 22.63 -6.63 0.32
N LEU A 129 23.38 -5.99 1.22
CA LEU A 129 23.85 -6.62 2.45
C LEU A 129 22.68 -7.06 3.36
N PHE A 130 21.68 -6.20 3.56
CA PHE A 130 20.48 -6.53 4.33
C PHE A 130 19.68 -7.68 3.71
N MET A 131 19.77 -7.91 2.40
CA MET A 131 19.13 -9.05 1.73
C MET A 131 19.93 -10.35 1.89
N ILE A 132 21.25 -10.27 1.98
CA ILE A 132 22.14 -11.43 2.06
C ILE A 132 22.27 -11.94 3.50
N ILE A 133 22.39 -11.04 4.49
CA ILE A 133 22.58 -11.40 5.91
C ILE A 133 21.53 -12.40 6.44
N PRO A 134 20.22 -12.25 6.15
CA PRO A 134 19.19 -13.16 6.64
C PRO A 134 19.38 -14.63 6.25
N PHE A 135 20.15 -14.94 5.19
CA PHE A 135 20.43 -16.33 4.79
C PHE A 135 21.37 -17.07 5.74
N PHE A 136 22.08 -16.36 6.61
CA PHE A 136 22.91 -16.97 7.66
C PHE A 136 22.14 -17.22 8.97
N ILE A 137 20.86 -16.80 9.05
CA ILE A 137 20.02 -16.99 10.23
C ILE A 137 19.30 -18.35 10.15
N PRO A 138 19.28 -19.16 11.23
CA PRO A 138 18.58 -20.44 11.25
C PRO A 138 17.06 -20.34 11.02
N ASP A 139 16.46 -21.39 10.45
CA ASP A 139 15.03 -21.45 10.11
C ASP A 139 14.09 -21.28 11.30
N ALA A 140 14.54 -21.64 12.51
CA ALA A 140 13.78 -21.47 13.76
C ALA A 140 13.41 -20.01 14.04
N PHE A 141 14.26 -19.06 13.64
CA PHE A 141 13.95 -17.65 13.75
C PHE A 141 12.80 -17.26 12.82
N PHE A 142 12.81 -17.79 11.59
CA PHE A 142 11.81 -17.45 10.57
C PHE A 142 10.43 -18.02 10.86
N TYR A 143 10.35 -19.10 11.63
CA TYR A 143 9.08 -19.56 12.22
C TYR A 143 8.42 -18.45 13.06
N GLY A 144 9.18 -17.85 13.99
CA GLY A 144 8.69 -16.74 14.81
C GLY A 144 8.41 -15.47 13.99
N PHE A 145 9.26 -15.18 13.01
CA PHE A 145 9.07 -14.04 12.11
C PHE A 145 7.82 -14.18 11.23
N ALA A 146 7.41 -15.39 10.84
CA ALA A 146 6.19 -15.61 10.06
C ALA A 146 4.95 -15.18 10.85
N TRP A 147 4.85 -15.57 12.13
CA TRP A 147 3.77 -15.13 13.02
C TRP A 147 3.79 -13.62 13.27
N PHE A 148 4.97 -13.04 13.51
CA PHE A 148 5.12 -11.60 13.64
C PHE A 148 4.67 -10.86 12.36
N SER A 149 5.06 -11.37 11.19
CA SER A 149 4.71 -10.79 9.90
C SER A 149 3.22 -10.85 9.63
N LEU A 150 2.52 -11.88 10.09
CA LEU A 150 1.06 -11.98 10.00
C LEU A 150 0.38 -10.80 10.70
N VAL A 151 0.80 -10.47 11.93
CA VAL A 151 0.23 -9.33 12.68
C VAL A 151 0.50 -8.01 11.96
N MET A 152 1.73 -7.82 11.48
CA MET A 152 2.10 -6.62 10.72
C MET A 152 1.41 -6.53 9.36
N ALA A 153 1.11 -7.67 8.74
CA ALA A 153 0.35 -7.76 7.50
C ALA A 153 -1.08 -7.24 7.69
N CYS A 154 -1.74 -7.60 8.81
CA CYS A 154 -3.06 -7.07 9.14
C CYS A 154 -3.05 -5.53 9.25
N ILE A 155 -2.02 -4.96 9.88
CA ILE A 155 -1.85 -3.50 9.98
C ILE A 155 -1.66 -2.92 8.57
N PHE A 156 -0.78 -3.50 7.76
CA PHE A 156 -0.54 -3.01 6.40
C PHE A 156 -1.80 -3.05 5.52
N ILE A 157 -2.64 -4.08 5.63
CA ILE A 157 -3.89 -4.13 4.85
C ILE A 157 -4.79 -2.93 5.18
N VAL A 158 -4.89 -2.52 6.46
CA VAL A 158 -5.63 -1.32 6.86
C VAL A 158 -4.99 -0.05 6.31
N VAL A 159 -3.66 0.05 6.34
CA VAL A 159 -2.92 1.20 5.76
C VAL A 159 -3.13 1.29 4.25
N GLN A 160 -2.98 0.17 3.54
CA GLN A 160 -3.18 0.03 2.10
C GLN A 160 -4.59 0.45 1.68
N LEU A 161 -5.57 0.09 2.50
CA LEU A 161 -6.97 0.47 2.34
C LEU A 161 -7.20 1.98 2.52
N ILE A 162 -6.60 2.61 3.53
CA ILE A 162 -6.69 4.06 3.70
C ILE A 162 -6.06 4.77 2.49
N ILE A 163 -4.91 4.31 2.01
CA ILE A 163 -4.24 4.85 0.81
C ILE A 163 -5.15 4.71 -0.42
N LEU A 164 -5.86 3.59 -0.57
CA LEU A 164 -6.76 3.37 -1.69
C LEU A 164 -8.00 4.30 -1.63
N ILE A 165 -8.55 4.52 -0.43
CA ILE A 165 -9.66 5.46 -0.22
C ILE A 165 -9.22 6.89 -0.54
N ASP A 166 -8.07 7.32 -0.01
CA ASP A 166 -7.48 8.64 -0.32
C ASP A 166 -7.29 8.82 -1.82
N PHE A 167 -6.71 7.81 -2.48
CA PHE A 167 -6.56 7.81 -3.92
C PHE A 167 -7.90 7.93 -4.64
N SER A 168 -8.94 7.21 -4.21
CA SER A 168 -10.25 7.25 -4.85
C SER A 168 -10.85 8.66 -4.88
N PHE A 169 -10.73 9.41 -3.78
CA PHE A 169 -11.19 10.80 -3.69
C PHE A 169 -10.26 11.76 -4.42
N SER A 170 -8.94 11.60 -4.24
CA SER A 170 -7.91 12.42 -4.89
C SER A 170 -7.97 12.32 -6.42
N SER A 171 -8.21 11.13 -6.96
CA SER A 171 -8.40 10.92 -8.40
C SER A 171 -9.67 11.56 -8.90
N ALA A 172 -10.79 11.47 -8.16
CA ALA A 172 -12.02 12.13 -8.53
C ALA A 172 -11.85 13.66 -8.55
N GLU A 173 -11.13 14.22 -7.57
CA GLU A 173 -10.81 15.65 -7.51
C GLU A 173 -9.89 16.06 -8.67
N TRP A 174 -8.90 15.24 -8.99
CA TRP A 174 -8.00 15.48 -10.11
C TRP A 174 -8.76 15.57 -11.44
N PHE A 175 -9.71 14.65 -11.69
CA PHE A 175 -10.56 14.72 -12.89
C PHE A 175 -11.38 16.01 -12.95
N ARG A 176 -12.01 16.40 -11.84
CA ARG A 176 -12.80 17.66 -11.74
C ARG A 176 -11.93 18.88 -11.98
N SER A 177 -10.72 18.92 -11.41
CA SER A 177 -9.77 20.03 -11.58
C SER A 177 -9.29 20.22 -13.03
N LYS A 178 -9.49 19.21 -13.88
CA LYS A 178 -9.17 19.25 -15.31
C LYS A 178 -10.39 19.53 -16.19
N GLY A 179 -11.60 19.40 -15.63
CA GLY A 179 -12.84 19.80 -16.29
C GLY A 179 -12.95 21.33 -16.37
N ASP A 180 -13.68 21.81 -17.36
CA ASP A 180 -14.06 23.22 -17.45
C ASP A 180 -15.35 23.45 -16.65
N ASP A 181 -15.42 24.53 -15.88
CA ASP A 181 -16.61 24.85 -15.07
C ASP A 181 -17.86 25.16 -15.92
N SER A 182 -17.68 25.47 -17.20
CA SER A 182 -18.76 25.98 -18.08
C SER A 182 -19.50 24.90 -18.87
N SER A 183 -18.91 23.72 -19.07
CA SER A 183 -19.50 22.63 -19.84
C SER A 183 -18.87 21.30 -19.47
N TYR A 184 -19.66 20.22 -19.52
CA TYR A 184 -19.13 18.87 -19.40
C TYR A 184 -18.07 18.62 -20.47
N GLY A 185 -16.84 18.36 -20.04
CA GLY A 185 -15.69 18.18 -20.89
C GLY A 185 -15.31 16.71 -21.11
N PHE A 186 -14.22 16.51 -21.85
CA PHE A 186 -13.61 15.20 -22.04
C PHE A 186 -13.27 14.51 -20.70
N TRP A 187 -12.74 15.25 -19.72
CA TRP A 187 -12.30 14.72 -18.42
C TRP A 187 -13.47 14.22 -17.56
N ASP A 188 -14.62 14.90 -17.59
CA ASP A 188 -15.83 14.45 -16.88
C ASP A 188 -16.36 13.15 -17.47
N TYR A 189 -16.43 13.06 -18.80
CA TYR A 189 -16.85 11.84 -19.49
C TYR A 189 -15.89 10.68 -19.20
N LEU A 190 -14.57 10.93 -19.25
CA LEU A 190 -13.55 9.93 -18.93
C LEU A 190 -13.69 9.42 -17.48
N MET A 191 -13.91 10.31 -16.51
CA MET A 191 -14.15 9.92 -15.12
C MET A 191 -15.36 8.99 -14.99
N ILE A 192 -16.47 9.32 -15.66
CA ILE A 192 -17.70 8.51 -15.64
C ILE A 192 -17.47 7.15 -16.28
N VAL A 193 -16.80 7.09 -17.44
CA VAL A 193 -16.47 5.83 -18.12
C VAL A 193 -15.62 4.94 -17.22
N ILE A 194 -14.58 5.48 -16.58
CA ILE A 194 -13.73 4.72 -15.66
C ILE A 194 -14.56 4.21 -14.46
N ALA A 195 -15.43 5.05 -13.90
CA ALA A 195 -16.31 4.63 -12.81
C ALA A 195 -17.21 3.46 -13.23
N ILE A 196 -17.81 3.52 -14.42
CA ILE A 196 -18.64 2.44 -14.98
C ILE A 196 -17.83 1.16 -15.15
N VAL A 197 -16.59 1.25 -15.66
CA VAL A 197 -15.69 0.09 -15.79
C VAL A 197 -15.43 -0.55 -14.41
N PHE A 198 -15.19 0.24 -13.36
CA PHE A 198 -15.04 -0.32 -12.01
C PHE A 198 -16.29 -1.07 -11.54
N TYR A 199 -17.49 -0.53 -11.77
CA TYR A 199 -18.73 -1.24 -11.43
C TYR A 199 -18.91 -2.53 -12.24
N ILE A 200 -18.63 -2.52 -13.54
CA ILE A 200 -18.73 -3.72 -14.39
C ILE A 200 -17.78 -4.81 -13.88
N LEU A 201 -16.53 -4.46 -13.59
CA LEU A 201 -15.56 -5.41 -13.05
C LEU A 201 -15.97 -5.92 -11.67
N ALA A 202 -16.51 -5.06 -10.80
CA ALA A 202 -16.98 -5.47 -9.49
C ALA A 202 -18.16 -6.45 -9.59
N VAL A 203 -19.13 -6.17 -10.45
CA VAL A 203 -20.26 -7.08 -10.71
C VAL A 203 -19.76 -8.40 -11.30
N ALA A 204 -18.77 -8.37 -12.19
CA ALA A 204 -18.15 -9.59 -12.71
C ALA A 204 -17.53 -10.43 -11.58
N PHE A 205 -16.79 -9.82 -10.64
CA PHE A 205 -16.29 -10.50 -9.44
C PHE A 205 -17.42 -11.14 -8.64
N ILE A 206 -18.48 -10.39 -8.33
CA ILE A 206 -19.64 -10.91 -7.58
C ILE A 206 -20.30 -12.11 -8.28
N VAL A 207 -20.46 -12.06 -9.61
CA VAL A 207 -21.03 -13.18 -10.37
C VAL A 207 -20.12 -14.41 -10.27
N VAL A 208 -18.81 -14.23 -10.46
CA VAL A 208 -17.83 -15.30 -10.34
C VAL A 208 -17.85 -15.88 -8.91
N GLU A 209 -17.95 -15.04 -7.88
CA GLU A 209 -18.04 -15.48 -6.49
C GLU A 209 -19.28 -16.35 -6.22
N PHE A 210 -20.45 -15.96 -6.73
CA PHE A 210 -21.67 -16.78 -6.60
C PHE A 210 -21.54 -18.12 -7.31
N VAL A 211 -20.89 -18.16 -8.48
CA VAL A 211 -20.69 -19.39 -9.25
C VAL A 211 -19.73 -20.36 -8.52
N PHE A 212 -18.59 -19.87 -8.05
CA PHE A 212 -17.55 -20.74 -7.47
C PHE A 212 -17.76 -21.03 -5.98
N PHE A 213 -18.37 -20.11 -5.22
CA PHE A 213 -18.51 -20.24 -3.77
C PHE A 213 -19.96 -20.30 -3.24
N GLY A 214 -20.93 -19.97 -4.08
CA GLY A 214 -22.35 -19.90 -3.71
C GLY A 214 -23.24 -21.03 -4.23
N ALA A 215 -22.74 -21.84 -5.18
CA ALA A 215 -23.55 -22.81 -5.93
C ALA A 215 -24.06 -24.01 -5.11
N GLY A 216 -23.32 -24.47 -4.10
CA GLY A 216 -23.71 -25.59 -3.25
C GLY A 216 -24.88 -25.24 -2.33
N ALA A 217 -25.82 -26.18 -2.12
CA ALA A 217 -27.09 -25.96 -1.40
C ALA A 217 -26.91 -25.41 0.03
N ASP A 218 -25.87 -25.87 0.74
CA ASP A 218 -25.61 -25.54 2.15
C ASP A 218 -24.64 -24.36 2.34
N CYS A 219 -24.20 -23.69 1.26
CA CYS A 219 -23.20 -22.62 1.31
C CYS A 219 -23.80 -21.25 1.69
N HIS A 220 -24.65 -21.23 2.72
CA HIS A 220 -25.38 -20.04 3.16
C HIS A 220 -24.45 -18.93 3.66
N LEU A 221 -23.34 -19.28 4.33
CA LEU A 221 -22.38 -18.31 4.84
C LEU A 221 -21.70 -17.53 3.71
N ASN A 222 -21.23 -18.23 2.67
CA ASN A 222 -20.59 -17.61 1.52
C ASN A 222 -21.58 -16.71 0.77
N ARG A 223 -22.82 -17.18 0.55
CA ARG A 223 -23.87 -16.35 -0.05
C ARG A 223 -24.18 -15.10 0.76
N PHE A 224 -24.15 -15.20 2.10
CA PHE A 224 -24.32 -14.04 2.98
C PHE A 224 -23.18 -13.03 2.79
N PHE A 225 -21.92 -13.45 2.79
CA PHE A 225 -20.77 -12.55 2.60
C PHE A 225 -20.82 -11.82 1.25
N ILE A 226 -21.12 -12.54 0.16
CA ILE A 226 -21.24 -11.94 -1.18
C ILE A 226 -22.42 -10.96 -1.21
N SER A 227 -23.58 -11.35 -0.69
CA SER A 227 -24.77 -10.49 -0.67
C SER A 227 -24.58 -9.24 0.19
N PHE A 228 -23.93 -9.38 1.34
CA PHE A 228 -23.59 -8.27 2.23
C PHE A 228 -22.67 -7.27 1.53
N THR A 229 -21.69 -7.76 0.77
CA THR A 229 -20.79 -6.92 -0.04
C THR A 229 -21.55 -6.07 -1.05
N VAL A 230 -22.49 -6.68 -1.78
CA VAL A 230 -23.35 -5.97 -2.74
C VAL A 230 -24.23 -4.92 -2.04
N VAL A 231 -24.88 -5.29 -0.94
CA VAL A 231 -25.75 -4.37 -0.18
C VAL A 231 -24.95 -3.18 0.34
N ALA A 232 -23.79 -3.41 0.94
CA ALA A 232 -22.92 -2.36 1.45
C ALA A 232 -22.44 -1.41 0.33
N ALA A 233 -22.11 -1.95 -0.85
CA ALA A 233 -21.75 -1.15 -2.01
C ALA A 233 -22.91 -0.28 -2.50
N VAL A 234 -24.11 -0.84 -2.64
CA VAL A 234 -25.31 -0.09 -3.03
C VAL A 234 -25.61 1.03 -2.04
N ILE A 235 -25.57 0.75 -0.74
CA ILE A 235 -25.77 1.76 0.31
C ILE A 235 -24.72 2.87 0.18
N SER A 236 -23.44 2.51 0.03
CA SER A 236 -22.35 3.48 -0.11
C SER A 236 -22.52 4.36 -1.35
N THR A 237 -22.97 3.79 -2.47
CA THR A 237 -23.28 4.54 -3.70
C THR A 237 -24.45 5.49 -3.51
N ILE A 238 -25.55 5.05 -2.88
CA ILE A 238 -26.70 5.92 -2.57
C ILE A 238 -26.24 7.09 -1.69
N VAL A 239 -25.50 6.80 -0.62
CA VAL A 239 -24.96 7.83 0.29
C VAL A 239 -24.07 8.80 -0.50
N ALA A 240 -23.13 8.31 -1.32
CA ALA A 240 -22.26 9.19 -2.11
C ALA A 240 -23.04 10.11 -3.08
N MET A 241 -24.12 9.61 -3.70
CA MET A 241 -24.99 10.42 -4.57
C MET A 241 -25.73 11.50 -3.77
N VAL A 242 -26.33 11.16 -2.63
CA VAL A 242 -27.01 12.11 -1.73
C VAL A 242 -26.02 13.17 -1.20
N LEU A 243 -24.77 12.76 -0.95
CA LEU A 243 -23.71 13.64 -0.50
C LEU A 243 -23.00 14.39 -1.63
N LYS A 244 -23.40 14.20 -2.89
CA LYS A 244 -22.76 14.79 -4.10
C LYS A 244 -21.25 14.52 -4.19
N ARG A 245 -20.80 13.35 -3.71
CA ARG A 245 -19.39 12.90 -3.75
C ARG A 245 -18.99 12.28 -5.09
N GLY A 246 -19.98 11.97 -5.93
CA GLY A 246 -19.79 11.30 -7.22
C GLY A 246 -19.68 9.77 -7.08
N ILE A 247 -19.84 9.07 -8.19
CA ILE A 247 -19.87 7.60 -8.26
C ILE A 247 -18.49 6.96 -8.47
N TYR A 248 -17.46 7.77 -8.79
CA TYR A 248 -16.11 7.28 -9.05
C TYR A 248 -15.47 6.63 -7.82
N PRO A 249 -15.44 7.28 -6.63
CA PRO A 249 -14.86 6.67 -5.44
C PRO A 249 -15.56 5.37 -5.04
N THR A 250 -16.90 5.35 -5.10
CA THR A 250 -17.69 4.17 -4.72
C THR A 250 -17.52 3.00 -5.68
N GLY A 251 -17.34 3.26 -6.98
CA GLY A 251 -17.05 2.21 -7.97
C GLY A 251 -15.71 1.51 -7.70
N LEU A 252 -14.65 2.29 -7.46
CA LEU A 252 -13.32 1.74 -7.16
C LEU A 252 -13.33 0.93 -5.85
N ILE A 253 -13.95 1.48 -4.80
CA ILE A 253 -14.02 0.78 -3.51
C ILE A 253 -14.91 -0.46 -3.59
N PHE A 254 -16.00 -0.44 -4.37
CA PHE A 254 -16.79 -1.65 -4.60
C PHE A 254 -15.95 -2.75 -5.25
N LEU A 255 -15.21 -2.44 -6.31
CA LEU A 255 -14.30 -3.39 -6.96
C LEU A 255 -13.27 -3.97 -5.98
N TYR A 256 -12.67 -3.14 -5.15
CA TYR A 256 -11.71 -3.60 -4.15
C TYR A 256 -12.36 -4.48 -3.07
N THR A 257 -13.52 -4.10 -2.56
CA THR A 257 -14.24 -4.92 -1.59
C THR A 257 -14.73 -6.24 -2.17
N ALA A 258 -15.09 -6.29 -3.46
CA ALA A 258 -15.36 -7.55 -4.15
C ALA A 258 -14.09 -8.42 -4.19
N PHE A 259 -12.94 -7.89 -4.57
CA PHE A 259 -11.68 -8.63 -4.50
C PHE A 259 -11.33 -9.15 -3.08
N LEU A 260 -11.58 -8.36 -2.03
CA LEU A 260 -11.39 -8.81 -0.65
C LEU A 260 -12.37 -9.94 -0.26
N CYS A 261 -13.62 -9.90 -0.75
CA CYS A 261 -14.59 -10.97 -0.61
C CYS A 261 -14.07 -12.24 -1.27
N TRP A 262 -13.68 -12.17 -2.55
CA TRP A 262 -13.01 -13.27 -3.28
C TRP A 262 -11.85 -13.87 -2.48
N SER A 263 -10.92 -13.03 -2.01
CA SER A 263 -9.75 -13.48 -1.24
C SER A 263 -10.12 -14.16 0.09
N ALA A 264 -11.22 -13.72 0.74
CA ALA A 264 -11.74 -14.38 1.93
C ALA A 264 -12.36 -15.74 1.60
N LEU A 265 -13.16 -15.82 0.53
CA LEU A 265 -13.87 -17.04 0.13
C LEU A 265 -12.92 -18.13 -0.39
N THR A 266 -11.80 -17.76 -1.04
CA THR A 266 -10.76 -18.72 -1.41
C THR A 266 -10.15 -19.43 -0.19
N SER A 267 -10.27 -18.83 1.00
CA SER A 267 -9.80 -19.39 2.28
C SER A 267 -10.80 -20.29 2.99
N ASP A 268 -12.03 -20.44 2.47
CA ASP A 268 -13.02 -21.36 3.03
C ASP A 268 -12.49 -22.81 2.94
N PRO A 269 -12.37 -23.53 4.06
CA PRO A 269 -11.91 -24.92 4.07
C PRO A 269 -12.97 -25.92 3.54
N SER A 270 -14.23 -25.51 3.39
CA SER A 270 -15.29 -26.40 2.92
C SER A 270 -15.16 -26.70 1.43
N LYS A 271 -14.78 -27.94 1.07
CA LYS A 271 -14.71 -28.39 -0.34
C LYS A 271 -16.06 -28.25 -1.08
N ALA A 272 -17.18 -28.39 -0.36
CA ALA A 272 -18.52 -28.24 -0.93
C ALA A 272 -18.84 -26.78 -1.33
N CYS A 273 -18.22 -25.81 -0.66
CA CYS A 273 -18.47 -24.39 -0.83
C CYS A 273 -17.30 -23.63 -1.45
N ASN A 274 -16.15 -24.27 -1.60
CA ASN A 274 -14.99 -23.76 -2.29
C ASN A 274 -14.63 -24.73 -3.41
N SER A 275 -15.33 -24.60 -4.54
CA SER A 275 -15.12 -25.47 -5.70
C SER A 275 -13.72 -25.32 -6.30
N LEU A 276 -13.00 -24.23 -6.02
CA LEU A 276 -11.60 -24.04 -6.45
C LEU A 276 -10.62 -24.94 -5.69
N GLY A 277 -10.97 -25.36 -4.47
CA GLY A 277 -10.20 -26.33 -3.68
C GLY A 277 -10.37 -27.77 -4.16
N ASP A 278 -11.55 -28.14 -4.69
CA ASP A 278 -11.87 -29.51 -5.10
C ASP A 278 -11.18 -29.93 -6.42
N PHE A 279 -10.92 -28.98 -7.32
CA PHE A 279 -10.08 -29.22 -8.51
C PHE A 279 -8.63 -29.63 -8.16
N SER A 280 -8.21 -29.53 -6.89
CA SER A 280 -6.89 -29.91 -6.41
C SER A 280 -6.69 -31.43 -6.23
N GLU A 281 -7.75 -32.21 -6.01
CA GLU A 281 -7.64 -33.65 -5.68
C GLU A 281 -7.84 -34.56 -6.91
N GLN A 282 -8.50 -34.08 -7.95
CA GLN A 282 -8.86 -34.88 -9.14
C GLN A 282 -7.88 -34.76 -10.31
N GLY A 283 -6.56 -34.76 -10.07
CA GLY A 283 -5.54 -34.99 -11.12
C GLY A 283 -5.63 -34.12 -12.39
N GLY A 284 -6.42 -33.05 -12.37
CA GLY A 284 -6.63 -32.10 -13.45
C GLY A 284 -5.59 -31.01 -13.32
N THR A 285 -4.68 -30.96 -14.28
CA THR A 285 -3.63 -29.94 -14.32
C THR A 285 -4.25 -28.53 -14.30
N ASN A 286 -3.77 -27.68 -13.37
CA ASN A 286 -3.63 -26.22 -13.49
C ASN A 286 -4.66 -25.25 -12.86
N SER A 287 -5.81 -25.62 -12.27
CA SER A 287 -6.82 -24.61 -11.87
C SER A 287 -6.75 -24.08 -10.42
N SER A 288 -6.43 -24.91 -9.41
CA SER A 288 -6.31 -24.47 -8.01
C SER A 288 -5.08 -23.58 -7.79
N THR A 289 -3.95 -23.94 -8.40
CA THR A 289 -2.74 -23.11 -8.46
C THR A 289 -3.01 -21.79 -9.18
N ALA A 290 -3.82 -21.80 -10.25
CA ALA A 290 -4.13 -20.58 -11.00
C ALA A 290 -4.91 -19.56 -10.15
N SER A 291 -5.89 -19.97 -9.35
CA SER A 291 -6.66 -19.06 -8.49
C SER A 291 -5.80 -18.42 -7.38
N SER A 292 -4.90 -19.20 -6.77
CA SER A 292 -3.95 -18.72 -5.77
C SER A 292 -2.92 -17.77 -6.39
N ILE A 293 -2.39 -18.12 -7.58
CA ILE A 293 -1.47 -17.26 -8.34
C ILE A 293 -2.16 -15.95 -8.73
N ILE A 294 -3.40 -15.98 -9.22
CA ILE A 294 -4.15 -14.76 -9.58
C ILE A 294 -4.36 -13.88 -8.35
N THR A 295 -4.72 -14.47 -7.21
CA THR A 295 -4.91 -13.73 -5.95
C THR A 295 -3.60 -13.11 -5.45
N ILE A 296 -2.48 -13.83 -5.56
CA ILE A 296 -1.13 -13.30 -5.28
C ILE A 296 -0.82 -12.14 -6.23
N ILE A 297 -1.00 -12.30 -7.54
CA ILE A 297 -0.70 -11.26 -8.53
C ILE A 297 -1.50 -10.00 -8.25
N ILE A 298 -2.81 -10.10 -8.05
CA ILE A 298 -3.65 -8.95 -7.74
C ILE A 298 -3.21 -8.30 -6.42
N SER A 299 -2.95 -9.10 -5.38
CA SER A 299 -2.46 -8.60 -4.08
C SER A 299 -1.13 -7.86 -4.20
N VAL A 300 -0.19 -8.39 -5.00
CA VAL A 300 1.10 -7.75 -5.31
C VAL A 300 0.88 -6.44 -6.04
N LEU A 301 0.03 -6.42 -7.08
CA LEU A 301 -0.25 -5.21 -7.85
C LEU A 301 -0.85 -4.09 -6.98
N ILE A 302 -1.85 -4.40 -6.14
CA ILE A 302 -2.46 -3.41 -5.24
C ILE A 302 -1.43 -2.93 -4.21
N SER A 303 -0.55 -3.82 -3.73
CA SER A 303 0.48 -3.44 -2.76
C SER A 303 1.54 -2.54 -3.37
N VAL A 304 2.04 -2.88 -4.57
CA VAL A 304 2.97 -2.03 -5.32
C VAL A 304 2.34 -0.67 -5.60
N PHE A 305 1.06 -0.64 -6.00
CA PHE A 305 0.32 0.59 -6.15
C PHE A 305 0.28 1.41 -4.85
N ALA A 306 -0.04 0.80 -3.71
CA ALA A 306 -0.10 1.49 -2.42
C ALA A 306 1.27 2.02 -1.97
N ILE A 307 2.35 1.25 -2.18
CA ILE A 307 3.73 1.66 -1.90
C ILE A 307 4.11 2.87 -2.74
N VAL A 308 3.88 2.81 -4.06
CA VAL A 308 4.18 3.91 -4.98
C VAL A 308 3.34 5.14 -4.66
N ARG A 309 2.05 4.95 -4.39
CA ARG A 309 1.17 6.06 -4.01
C ARG A 309 1.60 6.69 -2.69
N SER A 310 1.95 5.89 -1.68
CA SER A 310 2.51 6.37 -0.41
C SER A 310 3.83 7.12 -0.61
N ALA A 311 4.64 6.75 -1.60
CA ALA A 311 5.89 7.44 -1.92
C ALA A 311 5.66 8.79 -2.62
N ILE A 312 4.60 8.90 -3.43
CA ILE A 312 4.27 10.10 -4.20
C ILE A 312 3.50 11.12 -3.37
N SER A 313 2.51 10.69 -2.59
CA SER A 313 1.77 11.62 -1.74
C SER A 313 2.65 12.10 -0.60
N THR A 314 2.79 13.42 -0.43
CA THR A 314 3.16 14.05 0.84
C THR A 314 2.42 13.31 1.96
N GLY A 315 3.12 12.89 3.01
CA GLY A 315 2.65 11.94 4.04
C GLY A 315 1.42 12.40 4.85
N LEU A 316 0.80 13.50 4.43
CA LEU A 316 -0.41 14.11 4.93
C LEU A 316 -1.59 13.14 4.98
N SER A 317 -1.77 12.18 4.06
CA SER A 317 -2.95 11.30 4.12
C SER A 317 -2.93 10.35 5.34
N PHE A 318 -1.79 9.73 5.66
CA PHE A 318 -1.64 8.87 6.85
C PHE A 318 -1.48 9.70 8.14
N SER A 319 -0.70 10.79 8.08
CA SER A 319 -0.49 11.69 9.21
C SER A 319 -1.76 12.45 9.61
N SER A 320 -2.55 12.97 8.68
CA SER A 320 -3.80 13.70 9.01
C SER A 320 -4.92 12.78 9.53
N PHE A 321 -4.90 11.50 9.15
CA PHE A 321 -5.87 10.52 9.62
C PHE A 321 -5.64 10.13 11.09
N PHE A 322 -4.37 10.02 11.53
CA PHE A 322 -4.00 9.69 12.91
C PHE A 322 -3.66 10.91 13.78
N THR A 323 -3.18 11.99 13.18
CA THR A 323 -2.88 13.28 13.85
C THR A 323 -4.11 14.18 13.74
N MET A 324 -5.26 13.69 14.22
CA MET A 324 -6.48 14.48 14.41
C MET A 324 -6.40 15.35 15.69
N SER A 325 -5.18 15.70 16.12
CA SER A 325 -4.92 16.46 17.34
C SER A 325 -3.65 17.28 17.18
N LYS A 326 -3.73 18.36 16.43
CA LYS A 326 -3.03 19.58 16.84
C LYS A 326 -3.83 20.79 16.37
N HIS A 327 -4.45 21.44 17.34
CA HIS A 327 -5.08 22.74 17.23
C HIS A 327 -4.03 23.72 16.65
N SER A 328 -4.42 24.42 15.59
CA SER A 328 -3.78 25.66 15.19
C SER A 328 -4.14 26.71 16.24
N ASP A 329 -3.34 26.81 17.30
CA ASP A 329 -3.26 27.99 18.13
C ASP A 329 -1.90 28.61 17.85
N ASP A 330 -1.88 29.68 17.05
CA ASP A 330 -0.96 30.81 17.20
C ASP A 330 -1.44 31.94 16.29
N ASP A 331 -2.56 32.53 16.72
CA ASP A 331 -3.05 33.82 16.23
C ASP A 331 -2.60 34.89 17.24
N HIS A 332 -1.31 35.21 17.23
CA HIS A 332 -0.78 36.41 17.88
C HIS A 332 0.44 36.94 17.12
N LYS A 333 0.16 37.61 16.00
CA LYS A 333 1.13 38.42 15.28
C LYS A 333 1.35 39.74 16.04
N SER A 334 2.39 39.83 16.86
CA SER A 334 2.93 41.12 17.30
C SER A 334 3.89 41.63 16.23
N THR A 335 3.46 42.65 15.50
CA THR A 335 4.28 43.45 14.59
C THR A 335 5.46 44.08 15.34
N ASN A 336 6.67 43.62 15.07
CA ASN A 336 7.92 44.37 15.23
C ASN A 336 8.77 44.09 13.97
N ASP A 337 9.08 45.13 13.21
CA ASP A 337 9.66 45.09 11.86
C ASP A 337 11.21 44.96 11.84
N ASP A 338 11.81 44.07 12.64
CA ASP A 338 13.29 43.93 12.71
C ASP A 338 13.85 42.48 12.59
N ASP A 339 13.04 41.45 12.24
CA ASP A 339 13.45 40.03 12.33
C ASP A 339 13.30 39.19 11.04
N ASP A 340 13.55 39.75 9.84
CA ASP A 340 13.48 38.98 8.58
C ASP A 340 14.43 37.75 8.56
N ASP A 341 15.58 37.79 9.26
CA ASP A 341 16.54 36.68 9.30
C ASP A 341 16.22 35.59 10.35
N GLN A 342 15.47 35.91 11.43
CA GLN A 342 15.07 34.93 12.44
C GLN A 342 13.85 34.13 11.97
N ASP A 343 12.86 34.80 11.38
CA ASP A 343 11.67 34.16 10.81
C ASP A 343 12.03 33.21 9.65
N GLU A 344 13.06 33.53 8.84
CA GLU A 344 13.55 32.66 7.76
C GLU A 344 14.19 31.37 8.29
N ASN A 345 14.94 31.43 9.40
CA ASN A 345 15.61 30.25 9.97
C ASN A 345 14.61 29.29 10.63
N ASP A 346 13.60 29.83 11.32
CA ASP A 346 12.58 29.03 11.99
C ASP A 346 11.67 28.32 10.97
N GLN A 347 11.27 29.01 9.88
CA GLN A 347 10.51 28.40 8.79
C GLN A 347 11.28 27.30 8.05
N ASP A 348 12.58 27.49 7.80
CA ASP A 348 13.41 26.49 7.14
C ASP A 348 13.66 25.26 8.04
N ASP A 349 13.73 25.42 9.36
CA ASP A 349 13.85 24.29 10.28
C ASP A 349 12.51 23.54 10.45
N ASP A 350 11.37 24.23 10.42
CA ASP A 350 10.04 23.60 10.40
C ASP A 350 9.75 22.85 9.10
N ALA A 351 10.18 23.37 7.95
CA ALA A 351 10.08 22.67 6.67
C ALA A 351 10.88 21.35 6.70
N LYS A 352 12.14 21.40 7.14
CA LYS A 352 12.98 20.19 7.31
C LYS A 352 12.37 19.18 8.27
N ARG A 353 11.78 19.69 9.36
CA ARG A 353 11.08 18.90 10.36
C ARG A 353 9.87 18.16 9.78
N ALA A 354 9.12 18.80 8.89
CA ALA A 354 8.04 18.15 8.15
C ALA A 354 8.58 17.07 7.21
N GLU A 355 9.62 17.36 6.42
CA GLU A 355 10.23 16.39 5.51
C GLU A 355 10.76 15.13 6.22
N CYS A 356 11.42 15.29 7.37
CA CYS A 356 11.85 14.18 8.22
C CYS A 356 10.66 13.30 8.65
N SER A 357 9.55 13.93 9.04
CA SER A 357 8.34 13.21 9.43
C SER A 357 7.74 12.44 8.26
N GLU A 358 7.71 13.02 7.06
CA GLU A 358 7.22 12.33 5.86
C GLU A 358 8.09 11.13 5.47
N LEU A 359 9.41 11.27 5.58
CA LEU A 359 10.35 10.15 5.38
C LEU A 359 10.13 9.05 6.42
N PHE A 360 9.96 9.43 7.69
CA PHE A 360 9.66 8.49 8.76
C PHE A 360 8.40 7.66 8.44
N TYR A 361 7.30 8.33 8.09
CA TYR A 361 6.06 7.63 7.75
C TYR A 361 6.21 6.76 6.51
N ALA A 362 6.92 7.21 5.47
CA ALA A 362 7.17 6.41 4.28
C ALA A 362 7.93 5.11 4.64
N HIS A 363 8.99 5.21 5.45
CA HIS A 363 9.75 4.04 5.89
C HIS A 363 8.92 3.08 6.75
N VAL A 364 8.05 3.60 7.62
CA VAL A 364 7.12 2.78 8.42
C VAL A 364 6.14 2.00 7.52
N VAL A 365 5.59 2.66 6.49
CA VAL A 365 4.71 1.98 5.51
C VAL A 365 5.48 0.90 4.75
N PHE A 366 6.71 1.18 4.30
CA PHE A 366 7.56 0.21 3.59
C PHE A 366 7.97 -0.98 4.49
N MET A 367 8.19 -0.73 5.78
CA MET A 367 8.45 -1.76 6.78
C MET A 367 7.26 -2.70 6.92
N PHE A 368 6.04 -2.18 7.15
CA PHE A 368 4.84 -3.01 7.24
C PHE A 368 4.55 -3.74 5.92
N SER A 369 4.78 -3.08 4.78
CA SER A 369 4.65 -3.68 3.46
C SER A 369 5.57 -4.87 3.27
N SER A 370 6.80 -4.81 3.80
CA SER A 370 7.77 -5.91 3.74
C SER A 370 7.24 -7.16 4.46
N CYS A 371 6.64 -7.00 5.64
CA CYS A 371 6.00 -8.10 6.38
C CYS A 371 4.77 -8.63 5.64
N TYR A 372 3.89 -7.76 5.14
CA TYR A 372 2.73 -8.19 4.35
C TYR A 372 3.14 -8.99 3.12
N MET A 373 4.16 -8.51 2.39
CA MET A 373 4.62 -9.19 1.19
C MET A 373 5.25 -10.54 1.49
N SER A 374 5.86 -10.72 2.67
CA SER A 374 6.33 -12.04 3.10
C SER A 374 5.19 -13.06 3.19
N CYS A 375 4.03 -12.65 3.71
CA CYS A 375 2.85 -13.50 3.79
C CYS A 375 2.26 -13.78 2.40
N VAL A 376 2.03 -12.75 1.58
CA VAL A 376 1.47 -12.92 0.23
C VAL A 376 2.35 -13.81 -0.65
N LEU A 377 3.67 -13.54 -0.66
CA LEU A 377 4.62 -14.33 -1.42
C LEU A 377 4.91 -15.69 -0.80
N ALA A 378 4.53 -15.96 0.45
CA ALA A 378 4.52 -17.32 1.00
C ALA A 378 3.16 -18.02 0.82
N ASN A 379 2.21 -17.42 0.09
CA ASN A 379 0.82 -17.89 -0.04
C ASN A 379 0.11 -18.04 1.31
N TRP A 380 0.34 -17.08 2.21
CA TRP A 380 -0.17 -17.04 3.58
C TRP A 380 0.06 -18.35 4.34
N ASP A 381 1.13 -19.08 4.00
CA ASP A 381 1.48 -20.31 4.67
C ASP A 381 2.45 -20.01 5.81
N ILE A 382 2.17 -20.58 6.99
CA ILE A 382 3.08 -20.49 8.12
C ILE A 382 4.02 -21.67 8.03
N LEU A 383 5.31 -21.35 7.95
CA LEU A 383 6.40 -22.33 7.97
C LEU A 383 6.17 -23.28 9.15
N SER A 384 6.09 -24.60 8.94
CA SER A 384 6.02 -25.57 10.04
C SER A 384 7.38 -26.26 10.21
N MET A 385 7.77 -26.53 11.46
CA MET A 385 9.02 -27.24 11.79
C MET A 385 8.83 -28.77 11.91
N GLN A 386 7.58 -29.23 11.88
CA GLN A 386 7.15 -30.62 11.97
C GLN A 386 6.15 -30.85 10.84
N ASP A 387 6.05 -32.08 10.31
CA ASP A 387 5.21 -32.52 9.17
C ASP A 387 3.69 -32.21 9.24
N GLU A 388 3.23 -31.42 10.21
CA GLU A 388 1.92 -30.79 10.18
C GLU A 388 1.99 -29.46 9.41
N GLN A 389 1.58 -29.49 8.15
CA GLN A 389 1.36 -28.28 7.35
C GLN A 389 0.11 -27.55 7.87
N TRP A 390 0.31 -26.46 8.62
CA TRP A 390 -0.77 -25.57 9.04
C TRP A 390 -1.02 -24.51 7.97
N TYR A 391 -1.87 -24.82 6.99
CA TYR A 391 -2.30 -23.84 5.99
C TYR A 391 -3.13 -22.74 6.66
N VAL A 392 -2.51 -21.58 6.94
CA VAL A 392 -3.26 -20.43 7.44
C VAL A 392 -4.25 -19.95 6.37
N ASP A 393 -3.87 -19.97 5.09
CA ASP A 393 -4.75 -19.51 4.01
C ASP A 393 -5.99 -20.39 3.78
N HIS A 394 -5.97 -21.69 4.14
CA HIS A 394 -7.12 -22.60 4.00
C HIS A 394 -7.74 -22.91 5.36
N SER A 395 -8.05 -21.85 6.10
CA SER A 395 -8.66 -21.96 7.41
C SER A 395 -9.85 -21.03 7.53
N LEU A 396 -10.85 -21.49 8.29
CA LEU A 396 -12.00 -20.66 8.66
C LEU A 396 -11.55 -19.38 9.37
N ALA A 397 -10.47 -19.44 10.16
CA ALA A 397 -9.88 -18.27 10.81
C ALA A 397 -9.38 -17.23 9.80
N ALA A 398 -8.63 -17.63 8.76
CA ALA A 398 -8.17 -16.69 7.75
C ALA A 398 -9.31 -16.09 6.92
N MET A 399 -10.31 -16.90 6.56
CA MET A 399 -11.53 -16.38 5.93
C MET A 399 -12.17 -15.28 6.79
N TRP A 400 -12.32 -15.51 8.10
CA TRP A 400 -12.91 -14.51 9.01
C TRP A 400 -12.04 -13.26 9.18
N VAL A 401 -10.72 -13.39 9.25
CA VAL A 401 -9.81 -12.23 9.33
C VAL A 401 -9.93 -11.38 8.05
N LYS A 402 -9.95 -12.01 6.87
CA LYS A 402 -10.10 -11.32 5.58
C LYS A 402 -11.48 -10.66 5.46
N ILE A 403 -12.56 -11.34 5.82
CA ILE A 403 -13.92 -10.76 5.75
C ILE A 403 -14.14 -9.65 6.77
N ALA A 404 -13.60 -9.77 7.99
CA ALA A 404 -13.66 -8.71 8.99
C ALA A 404 -12.88 -7.47 8.50
N THR A 405 -11.74 -7.66 7.86
CA THR A 405 -10.95 -6.58 7.27
C THR A 405 -11.73 -5.87 6.14
N GLN A 406 -12.47 -6.62 5.34
CA GLN A 406 -13.37 -6.07 4.33
C GLN A 406 -14.50 -5.23 4.97
N TRP A 407 -15.09 -5.67 6.08
CA TRP A 407 -16.12 -4.89 6.77
C TRP A 407 -15.57 -3.59 7.36
N VAL A 408 -14.36 -3.65 7.92
CA VAL A 408 -13.62 -2.45 8.36
C VAL A 408 -13.40 -1.50 7.19
N CYS A 409 -13.08 -2.01 5.98
CA CYS A 409 -13.00 -1.20 4.77
C CYS A 409 -14.28 -0.45 4.46
N MET A 410 -15.40 -1.16 4.44
CA MET A 410 -16.70 -0.57 4.16
C MET A 410 -17.07 0.49 5.20
N ALA A 411 -16.78 0.22 6.48
CA ALA A 411 -17.04 1.15 7.57
C ALA A 411 -16.17 2.42 7.48
N ILE A 412 -14.85 2.28 7.25
CA ILE A 412 -13.94 3.43 7.09
C ILE A 412 -14.34 4.26 5.88
N PHE A 413 -14.69 3.62 4.75
CA PHE A 413 -15.13 4.34 3.56
C PHE A 413 -16.47 5.04 3.78
N GLY A 414 -17.45 4.37 4.41
CA GLY A 414 -18.72 4.98 4.79
C GLY A 414 -18.52 6.18 5.71
N TRP A 415 -17.62 6.07 6.69
CA TRP A 415 -17.23 7.20 7.53
C TRP A 415 -16.57 8.32 6.72
N ALA A 416 -15.65 8.02 5.81
CA ALA A 416 -14.99 9.02 4.96
C ALA A 416 -15.98 9.82 4.09
N LEU A 417 -17.07 9.18 3.62
CA LEU A 417 -18.15 9.86 2.90
C LEU A 417 -18.90 10.86 3.79
N ILE A 418 -19.24 10.44 5.01
CA ILE A 418 -20.15 11.15 5.94
C ILE A 418 -19.41 12.20 6.77
N ALA A 419 -18.17 11.92 7.18
CA ALA A 419 -17.41 12.70 8.16
C ALA A 419 -17.37 14.20 7.85
N PRO A 420 -17.15 14.67 6.62
CA PRO A 420 -17.08 16.12 6.38
C PRO A 420 -18.42 16.83 6.56
N LYS A 421 -19.56 16.15 6.43
CA LYS A 421 -20.87 16.78 6.72
C LYS A 421 -21.18 16.80 8.22
N VAL A 422 -20.81 15.75 8.94
CA VAL A 422 -21.02 15.66 10.40
C VAL A 422 -20.07 16.60 11.14
N LEU A 423 -18.81 16.64 10.73
CA LEU A 423 -17.76 17.44 11.35
C LEU A 423 -17.75 18.89 10.88
N LYS A 424 -18.46 19.27 9.81
CA LYS A 424 -18.67 20.69 9.43
C LYS A 424 -19.29 21.54 10.54
N ARG A 425 -19.94 20.92 11.53
CA ARG A 425 -20.47 21.61 12.72
C ARG A 425 -19.37 22.01 13.73
N TYR A 426 -18.15 21.49 13.59
CA TYR A 426 -17.02 21.68 14.51
C TYR A 426 -15.67 21.94 13.83
N ARG A 427 -15.60 21.92 12.48
CA ARG A 427 -14.36 22.01 11.72
C ARG A 427 -14.59 22.56 10.32
N ASP A 428 -13.86 23.61 9.95
CA ASP A 428 -13.85 24.15 8.59
C ASP A 428 -13.13 23.17 7.66
N PHE A 429 -13.89 22.55 6.77
CA PHE A 429 -13.34 21.86 5.61
C PHE A 429 -13.42 22.84 4.46
N ASP A 430 -12.37 23.65 4.30
CA ASP A 430 -12.21 24.45 3.10
C ASP A 430 -11.97 23.49 1.93
N TYR A 431 -12.89 23.55 0.97
CA TYR A 431 -12.82 22.92 -0.34
C TYR A 431 -12.50 23.99 -1.36
#